data_AF-A0A8T5TIS5-F1
#
_entry.id   AF-A0A8T5TIS5-F1
#
_cell.length_a   1.000
_cell.length_b   1.000
_cell.length_c   1.000
_cell.angle_alpha   90.00
_cell.angle_beta   90.00
_cell.angle_gamma   90.00
#
_symmetry.space_group_name_H-M   'P 1'
#
loop_
_entity.id
_entity.type
_entity.pdbx_description
1 polymer ?
#
loop_
_entity_poly.entity_id
_entity_poly.type
_entity_poly.pdbx_seq_one_letter_code
_entity_poly.pdbx_strand_id
1 'polypeptide(L)'
;MTEQSYKCLKCGNCCHEIEYKKKIPLYPEEVNLLIEIAKKRGIAFKIIEDLVFPDILNKKILIVTYKILFDKKTNGCPFYDNIYGCTVHDTKPLACKAYPLALKQIDAFNFQISVDPLCHYVNNQYDLLKNASFSTMKEIFKNEYPNAQNHLKKNKKLMLKIKQLEFKNKIKISRQISLEDFNKYLKEWEREELTTK
;
A
#
# COMPACT_ATOMS: atom_id res chain seq x y z
N MET A 1 -11.45 -7.13 32.14
CA MET A 1 -10.44 -7.43 31.11
C MET A 1 -10.06 -6.10 30.48
N THR A 2 -8.83 -5.63 30.67
CA THR A 2 -8.37 -4.40 30.02
C THR A 2 -8.33 -4.61 28.52
N GLU A 3 -9.14 -3.86 27.77
CA GLU A 3 -9.14 -3.83 26.30
C GLU A 3 -7.75 -3.46 25.78
N GLN A 4 -6.93 -4.46 25.43
CA GLN A 4 -5.65 -4.23 24.76
C GLN A 4 -5.90 -3.95 23.28
N SER A 5 -6.26 -2.72 22.98
CA SER A 5 -6.33 -2.23 21.61
C SER A 5 -4.95 -1.85 21.10
N TYR A 6 -4.71 -2.10 19.81
CA TYR A 6 -3.50 -1.67 19.13
C TYR A 6 -3.34 -0.16 19.20
N LYS A 7 -2.13 0.29 19.54
CA LYS A 7 -1.75 1.70 19.49
C LYS A 7 -0.41 1.87 18.77
N CYS A 8 -0.42 2.65 17.70
CA CYS A 8 0.80 3.04 17.00
C CYS A 8 1.72 3.83 17.95
N LEU A 9 2.91 3.31 18.22
CA LEU A 9 3.91 3.92 19.10
C LEU A 9 4.70 5.06 18.44
N LYS A 10 4.38 5.41 17.18
CA LYS A 10 5.09 6.43 16.37
C LYS A 10 6.61 6.22 16.26
N CYS A 11 7.10 5.01 16.49
CA CYS A 11 8.54 4.70 16.54
C CYS A 11 9.30 4.79 15.20
N GLY A 12 8.60 4.94 14.08
CA GLY A 12 9.24 5.06 12.76
C GLY A 12 9.66 3.75 12.09
N ASN A 13 9.56 2.58 12.73
CA ASN A 13 9.97 1.31 12.10
C ASN A 13 9.24 0.99 10.78
N CYS A 14 7.98 1.42 10.63
CA CYS A 14 7.25 1.27 9.38
C CYS A 14 7.62 2.31 8.32
N CYS A 15 8.37 3.34 8.71
CA CYS A 15 8.77 4.46 7.86
C CYS A 15 10.20 4.32 7.33
N HIS A 16 11.05 3.42 7.84
CA HIS A 16 12.43 3.28 7.39
C HIS A 16 12.63 2.04 6.52
N GLU A 17 13.64 2.09 5.64
CA GLU A 17 14.03 0.92 4.85
C GLU A 17 14.58 -0.13 5.82
N ILE A 18 14.08 -1.36 5.68
CA ILE A 18 14.61 -2.53 6.37
C ILE A 18 15.18 -3.48 5.32
N GLU A 19 16.01 -4.43 5.76
CA GLU A 19 16.69 -5.42 4.91
C GLU A 19 15.75 -6.12 3.91
N TYR A 20 14.48 -6.33 4.30
CA TYR A 20 13.40 -6.74 3.40
C TYR A 20 12.60 -5.52 2.92
N LYS A 21 13.08 -4.85 1.86
CA LYS A 21 12.51 -3.63 1.25
C LYS A 21 10.99 -3.49 1.42
N LYS A 22 10.57 -2.78 2.48
CA LYS A 22 9.16 -2.51 2.76
C LYS A 22 8.60 -1.63 1.65
N LYS A 23 7.56 -2.11 0.98
CA LYS A 23 6.84 -1.34 -0.02
C LYS A 23 5.59 -0.75 0.62
N ILE A 24 5.43 0.57 0.51
CA ILE A 24 4.20 1.27 0.86
C ILE A 24 3.47 1.56 -0.46
N PRO A 25 2.51 0.72 -0.89
CA PRO A 25 1.73 1.01 -2.08
C PRO A 25 0.81 2.20 -1.82
N LEU A 26 0.74 3.09 -2.81
CA LEU A 26 -0.11 4.26 -2.83
C LEU A 26 -1.03 4.18 -4.04
N TYR A 27 -2.32 4.43 -3.84
CA TYR A 27 -3.23 4.63 -4.95
C TYR A 27 -3.05 6.03 -5.56
N PRO A 28 -3.36 6.23 -6.86
CA PRO A 28 -3.17 7.51 -7.52
C PRO A 28 -3.81 8.72 -6.81
N GLU A 29 -5.02 8.55 -6.27
CA GLU A 29 -5.68 9.61 -5.51
C GLU A 29 -4.98 9.95 -4.18
N GLU A 30 -4.29 9.00 -3.57
CA GLU A 30 -3.51 9.23 -2.34
C GLU A 30 -2.18 9.91 -2.65
N VAL A 31 -1.58 9.57 -3.79
CA VAL A 31 -0.40 10.25 -4.32
C VAL A 31 -0.68 11.74 -4.50
N ASN A 32 -1.77 12.09 -5.17
CA ASN A 32 -2.15 13.48 -5.39
C ASN A 32 -2.26 14.26 -4.07
N LEU A 33 -2.89 13.66 -3.05
CA LEU A 33 -2.99 14.26 -1.72
C LEU A 33 -1.61 14.48 -1.07
N LEU A 34 -0.73 13.47 -1.12
CA LEU A 34 0.59 13.55 -0.51
C LEU A 34 1.52 14.54 -1.24
N ILE A 35 1.43 14.64 -2.57
CA ILE A 35 2.16 15.63 -3.37
C ILE A 35 1.78 17.05 -2.92
N GLU A 36 0.48 17.32 -2.74
CA GLU A 36 0.02 18.64 -2.30
C GLU A 36 0.47 18.98 -0.88
N ILE A 37 0.45 18.00 0.03
CA ILE A 37 1.01 18.16 1.38
C ILE A 37 2.52 18.45 1.32
N ALA A 38 3.25 17.71 0.49
CA ALA A 38 4.70 17.85 0.35
C ALA A 38 5.07 19.23 -0.21
N LYS A 39 4.40 19.69 -1.28
CA LYS A 39 4.60 21.02 -1.87
C LYS A 39 4.39 22.13 -0.84
N LYS A 40 3.27 22.09 -0.09
CA LYS A 40 2.95 23.09 0.94
C LYS A 40 3.98 23.14 2.07
N ARG A 41 4.66 22.04 2.34
CA ARG A 41 5.64 21.90 3.43
C ARG A 41 7.10 21.97 2.97
N GLY A 42 7.35 22.15 1.66
CA GLY A 42 8.71 22.13 1.10
C GLY A 42 9.42 20.77 1.25
N ILE A 43 8.67 19.66 1.31
CA ILE A 43 9.21 18.31 1.45
C ILE A 43 9.52 17.73 0.07
N ALA A 44 10.72 17.17 -0.11
CA ALA A 44 11.11 16.47 -1.33
C ALA A 44 10.46 15.08 -1.41
N PHE A 45 9.19 15.02 -1.80
CA PHE A 45 8.44 13.77 -1.95
C PHE A 45 8.62 13.18 -3.36
N LYS A 46 9.16 11.95 -3.43
CA LYS A 46 9.36 11.21 -4.67
C LYS A 46 8.59 9.90 -4.64
N ILE A 47 8.04 9.52 -5.77
CA ILE A 47 7.32 8.28 -6.00
C ILE A 47 7.80 7.63 -7.28
N ILE A 48 7.52 6.35 -7.42
CA ILE A 48 7.73 5.60 -8.67
C ILE A 48 6.56 4.62 -8.84
N GLU A 49 6.26 4.23 -10.06
CA GLU A 49 5.26 3.20 -10.35
C GLU A 49 5.62 1.87 -9.64
N ASP A 50 4.63 1.17 -9.08
CA ASP A 50 4.83 -0.13 -8.40
C ASP A 50 4.07 -1.27 -9.05
N LEU A 51 2.77 -1.09 -9.33
CA LEU A 51 1.97 -2.06 -10.08
C LEU A 51 1.39 -1.39 -11.32
N VAL A 52 1.76 -1.93 -12.48
CA VAL A 52 1.38 -1.39 -13.78
C VAL A 52 1.02 -2.50 -14.76
N PHE A 53 0.17 -2.17 -15.73
CA PHE A 53 -0.19 -3.08 -16.82
C PHE A 53 -0.01 -2.38 -18.17
N PRO A 54 0.72 -2.98 -19.12
CA PRO A 54 0.84 -2.44 -20.47
C PRO A 54 -0.45 -2.76 -21.25
N ASP A 55 -1.14 -1.71 -21.66
CA ASP A 55 -2.26 -1.78 -22.59
C ASP A 55 -1.74 -1.73 -24.02
N ILE A 56 -1.66 -2.90 -24.65
CA ILE A 56 -1.11 -3.05 -26.00
C ILE A 56 -2.05 -2.50 -27.08
N LEU A 57 -3.34 -2.32 -26.78
CA LEU A 57 -4.30 -1.77 -27.73
C LEU A 57 -4.07 -0.27 -27.90
N ASN A 58 -3.95 0.46 -26.79
CA ASN A 58 -3.82 1.92 -26.80
C ASN A 58 -2.37 2.41 -26.66
N LYS A 59 -1.39 1.51 -26.50
CA LYS A 59 0.02 1.82 -26.24
C LYS A 59 0.20 2.72 -25.01
N LYS A 60 -0.41 2.32 -23.90
CA LYS A 60 -0.34 3.02 -22.61
C LYS A 60 0.08 2.12 -21.46
N ILE A 61 0.69 2.69 -20.44
CA ILE A 61 0.95 2.04 -19.16
C ILE A 61 -0.15 2.41 -18.18
N LEU A 62 -0.99 1.44 -17.84
CA LEU A 62 -2.03 1.58 -16.84
C LEU A 62 -1.40 1.48 -15.45
N ILE A 63 -1.39 2.59 -14.70
CA ILE A 63 -0.84 2.63 -13.34
C ILE A 63 -1.93 2.28 -12.33
N VAL A 64 -1.69 1.24 -11.54
CA VAL A 64 -2.61 0.78 -10.49
C VAL A 64 -2.18 1.31 -9.13
N THR A 65 -0.88 1.24 -8.83
CA THR A 65 -0.30 1.80 -7.61
C THR A 65 1.08 2.37 -7.87
N TYR A 66 1.43 3.37 -7.08
CA TYR A 66 2.78 3.89 -6.91
C TYR A 66 3.38 3.34 -5.62
N LYS A 67 4.68 3.55 -5.42
CA LYS A 67 5.35 3.40 -4.12
C LYS A 67 6.16 4.65 -3.78
N ILE A 68 6.29 4.90 -2.49
CA ILE A 68 7.16 5.97 -1.97
C ILE A 68 8.62 5.59 -2.23
N LEU A 69 9.39 6.52 -2.77
CA LEU A 69 10.85 6.44 -2.75
C LEU A 69 11.35 7.04 -1.44
N PHE A 70 12.04 6.23 -0.64
CA PHE A 70 12.58 6.70 0.63
C PHE A 70 13.71 7.70 0.38
N ASP A 71 13.79 8.70 1.25
CA ASP A 71 14.82 9.72 1.21
C ASP A 71 16.17 9.07 1.51
N LYS A 72 17.17 9.28 0.65
CA LYS A 72 18.49 8.65 0.76
C LYS A 72 19.27 9.14 1.99
N LYS A 73 19.00 10.35 2.48
CA LYS A 73 19.68 10.93 3.65
C LYS A 73 19.13 10.35 4.95
N THR A 74 17.80 10.23 5.06
CA THR A 74 17.15 9.69 6.26
C THR A 74 16.92 8.17 6.19
N ASN A 75 17.17 7.57 5.02
CA ASN A 75 16.85 6.18 4.71
C ASN A 75 15.40 5.81 5.05
N GLY A 76 14.47 6.73 4.81
CA GLY A 76 13.09 6.58 5.27
C GLY A 76 12.07 7.45 4.55
N CYS A 77 10.82 7.32 5.00
CA CYS A 77 9.67 8.04 4.48
C CYS A 77 9.88 9.55 4.69
N PRO A 78 9.72 10.37 3.65
CA PRO A 78 9.97 11.82 3.75
C PRO A 78 8.97 12.56 4.65
N PHE A 79 7.91 11.89 5.10
CA PHE A 79 6.95 12.43 6.07
C PHE A 79 7.23 12.01 7.51
N TYR A 80 8.30 11.27 7.78
CA TYR A 80 8.70 10.91 9.13
C TYR A 80 9.64 11.97 9.73
N ASP A 81 9.36 12.33 10.98
CA ASP A 81 10.18 13.21 11.80
C ASP A 81 10.58 12.48 13.09
N ASN A 82 11.82 12.66 13.55
CA ASN A 82 12.35 11.94 14.71
C ASN A 82 11.71 12.37 16.04
N ILE A 83 11.16 13.58 16.12
CA ILE A 83 10.55 14.15 17.34
C ILE A 83 9.04 13.90 17.31
N TYR A 84 8.39 14.18 16.18
CA TYR A 84 6.93 14.15 16.07
C TYR A 84 6.38 12.84 15.49
N GLY A 85 7.25 11.99 14.94
CA GLY A 85 6.90 10.76 14.24
C GLY A 85 6.33 11.02 12.85
N CYS A 86 5.33 10.25 12.42
CA CYS A 86 4.69 10.44 11.12
C CYS A 86 3.90 11.76 11.08
N THR A 87 4.37 12.74 10.31
CA THR A 87 3.78 14.09 10.19
C THR A 87 2.49 14.15 9.35
N VAL A 88 2.11 13.03 8.73
CA VAL A 88 0.87 12.84 7.98
C VAL A 88 -0.02 11.79 8.64
N HIS A 89 0.05 11.67 9.98
CA HIS A 89 -0.57 10.58 10.73
C HIS A 89 -2.07 10.42 10.44
N ASP A 90 -2.80 11.53 10.37
CA ASP A 90 -4.26 11.54 10.16
C ASP A 90 -4.63 11.32 8.70
N THR A 91 -3.77 11.77 7.79
CA THR A 91 -3.94 11.66 6.33
C THR A 91 -3.12 10.51 5.75
N LYS A 92 -2.77 9.51 6.56
CA LYS A 92 -1.98 8.35 6.11
C LYS A 92 -2.63 7.67 4.89
N PRO A 93 -1.81 7.17 3.95
CA PRO A 93 -2.27 6.24 2.94
C PRO A 93 -2.94 5.02 3.54
N LEU A 94 -3.81 4.38 2.78
CA LEU A 94 -4.59 3.22 3.20
C LEU A 94 -3.69 2.06 3.67
N ALA A 95 -2.57 1.83 2.97
CA ALA A 95 -1.58 0.84 3.38
C ALA A 95 -0.98 1.16 4.77
N CYS A 96 -0.64 2.43 5.03
CA CYS A 96 -0.13 2.87 6.32
C CYS A 96 -1.20 2.88 7.43
N LYS A 97 -2.47 3.06 7.09
CA LYS A 97 -3.62 2.97 8.02
C LYS A 97 -3.97 1.52 8.38
N ALA A 98 -3.66 0.57 7.51
CA ALA A 98 -3.82 -0.86 7.77
C ALA A 98 -2.67 -1.45 8.58
N TYR A 99 -1.47 -0.85 8.50
CA TYR A 99 -0.28 -1.32 9.22
C TYR A 99 -0.53 -1.42 10.74
N PRO A 100 -0.12 -2.51 11.43
CA PRO A 100 0.75 -3.60 10.96
C PRO A 100 0.01 -4.79 10.34
N LEU A 101 -1.29 -4.67 10.11
CA LEU A 101 -2.17 -5.75 9.68
C LEU A 101 -2.33 -5.78 8.16
N ALA A 102 -2.25 -6.97 7.58
CA ALA A 102 -2.61 -7.24 6.18
C ALA A 102 -3.61 -8.40 6.10
N LEU A 103 -4.51 -8.33 5.12
CA LEU A 103 -5.47 -9.41 4.84
C LEU A 103 -5.15 -10.07 3.52
N LYS A 104 -5.08 -11.40 3.54
CA LYS A 104 -4.96 -12.24 2.35
C LYS A 104 -6.21 -13.10 2.23
N GLN A 105 -6.82 -13.09 1.05
CA GLN A 105 -7.88 -14.05 0.75
C GLN A 105 -7.22 -15.40 0.40
N ILE A 106 -7.60 -16.47 1.10
CA ILE A 106 -7.11 -17.82 0.80
C ILE A 106 -8.02 -18.47 -0.24
N ASP A 107 -9.34 -18.36 -0.06
CA ASP A 107 -10.35 -18.91 -0.96
C ASP A 107 -11.62 -18.02 -0.99
N ALA A 108 -12.70 -18.51 -1.58
CA ALA A 108 -13.94 -17.76 -1.73
C ALA A 108 -14.55 -17.28 -0.38
N PHE A 109 -14.26 -17.97 0.73
CA PHE A 109 -14.90 -17.76 2.02
C PHE A 109 -13.90 -17.38 3.13
N ASN A 110 -12.64 -17.81 3.01
CA ASN A 110 -11.64 -17.69 4.07
C ASN A 110 -10.62 -16.58 3.82
N PHE A 111 -10.28 -15.90 4.92
CA PHE A 111 -9.24 -14.86 4.96
C PHE A 111 -8.21 -15.18 6.03
N GLN A 112 -6.95 -14.88 5.72
CA GLN A 112 -5.86 -14.90 6.66
C GLN A 112 -5.50 -13.48 7.09
N ILE A 113 -5.29 -13.30 8.40
CA ILE A 113 -4.63 -12.11 8.94
C ILE A 113 -3.14 -12.38 8.98
N SER A 114 -2.36 -11.46 8.43
CA SER A 114 -0.91 -11.38 8.62
C SER A 114 -0.61 -10.11 9.41
N VAL A 115 0.32 -10.19 10.35
CA VAL A 115 0.76 -9.04 11.16
C VAL A 115 2.27 -8.93 11.05
N ASP A 116 2.77 -7.72 10.78
CA ASP A 116 4.19 -7.46 10.69
C ASP A 116 4.85 -7.51 12.09
N PRO A 117 5.75 -8.48 12.36
CA PRO A 117 6.41 -8.62 13.66
C PRO A 117 7.38 -7.47 13.95
N LEU A 118 7.79 -6.70 12.94
CA LEU A 118 8.72 -5.58 13.12
C LEU A 118 8.05 -4.34 13.72
N CYS A 119 6.73 -4.34 13.86
CA CYS A 119 6.04 -3.30 14.62
C CYS A 119 6.37 -3.48 16.11
N HIS A 120 6.93 -2.45 16.75
CA HIS A 120 7.29 -2.52 18.18
C HIS A 120 6.13 -2.93 19.09
N TYR A 121 4.90 -2.45 18.83
CA TYR A 121 3.74 -2.89 19.60
C TYR A 121 3.51 -4.41 19.45
N VAL A 122 3.57 -4.91 18.22
CA VAL A 122 3.36 -6.33 17.91
C VAL A 122 4.43 -7.18 18.56
N ASN A 123 5.70 -6.77 18.43
CA ASN A 123 6.83 -7.47 19.03
C ASN A 123 6.69 -7.55 20.56
N ASN A 124 6.29 -6.45 21.21
CA ASN A 124 6.10 -6.41 22.66
C ASN A 124 4.89 -7.23 23.15
N GLN A 125 3.95 -7.54 22.26
CA GLN A 125 2.73 -8.31 22.55
C GLN A 125 2.72 -9.66 21.81
N TYR A 126 3.90 -10.16 21.42
CA TYR A 126 4.00 -11.30 20.51
C TYR A 126 3.30 -12.56 21.03
N ASP A 127 3.52 -12.93 22.30
CA ASP A 127 2.92 -14.14 22.89
C ASP A 127 1.39 -14.08 22.95
N LEU A 128 0.85 -12.88 23.15
CA LEU A 128 -0.59 -12.63 23.15
C LEU A 128 -1.16 -12.72 21.72
N LEU A 129 -0.49 -12.11 20.74
CA LEU A 129 -0.93 -12.08 19.36
C LEU A 129 -0.80 -13.44 18.66
N LYS A 130 0.24 -14.21 18.98
CA LYS A 130 0.48 -15.54 18.39
C LYS A 130 -0.67 -16.51 18.68
N ASN A 131 -1.29 -16.40 19.86
CA ASN A 131 -2.36 -17.29 20.31
C ASN A 131 -3.76 -16.66 20.14
N ALA A 132 -3.85 -15.45 19.62
CA ALA A 132 -5.12 -14.73 19.47
C ALA A 132 -6.00 -15.36 18.38
N SER A 133 -7.28 -15.53 18.69
CA SER A 133 -8.28 -15.96 17.71
C SER A 133 -8.56 -14.87 16.67
N PHE A 134 -9.18 -15.23 15.54
CA PHE A 134 -9.52 -14.26 14.50
C PHE A 134 -10.46 -13.14 14.99
N SER A 135 -11.41 -13.42 15.88
CA SER A 135 -12.28 -12.39 16.49
C SER A 135 -11.47 -11.48 17.41
N THR A 136 -10.61 -12.05 18.26
CA THR A 136 -9.73 -11.30 19.14
C THR A 136 -8.80 -10.37 18.34
N MET A 137 -8.27 -10.83 17.21
CA MET A 137 -7.45 -9.99 16.33
C MET A 137 -8.21 -8.79 15.77
N LYS A 138 -9.51 -8.92 15.45
CA LYS A 138 -10.33 -7.78 15.03
C LYS A 138 -10.56 -6.77 16.15
N GLU A 139 -10.67 -7.24 17.38
CA GLU A 139 -10.86 -6.39 18.56
C GLU A 139 -9.57 -5.63 18.89
N ILE A 140 -8.42 -6.32 18.88
CA ILE A 140 -7.10 -5.69 19.09
C ILE A 140 -6.85 -4.65 17.98
N PHE A 141 -7.03 -5.03 16.73
CA PHE A 141 -6.78 -4.17 15.56
C PHE A 141 -8.05 -3.49 15.04
N LYS A 142 -8.81 -2.88 15.95
CA LYS A 142 -10.16 -2.33 15.68
C LYS A 142 -10.20 -1.34 14.51
N ASN A 143 -9.16 -0.54 14.32
CA ASN A 143 -9.08 0.46 13.25
C ASN A 143 -8.33 -0.09 12.02
N GLU A 144 -7.27 -0.84 12.25
CA GLU A 144 -6.38 -1.37 11.22
C GLU A 144 -7.06 -2.46 10.41
N TYR A 145 -7.88 -3.31 11.03
CA TYR A 145 -8.59 -4.39 10.34
C TYR A 145 -9.58 -3.86 9.27
N PRO A 146 -10.49 -2.91 9.56
CA PRO A 146 -11.31 -2.27 8.53
C PRO A 146 -10.48 -1.63 7.41
N ASN A 147 -9.35 -1.00 7.74
CA ASN A 147 -8.45 -0.40 6.73
C ASN A 147 -7.82 -1.47 5.84
N ALA A 148 -7.39 -2.60 6.39
CA ALA A 148 -6.87 -3.73 5.63
C ALA A 148 -7.96 -4.36 4.74
N GLN A 149 -9.20 -4.44 5.22
CA GLN A 149 -10.34 -4.88 4.41
C GLN A 149 -10.60 -3.91 3.25
N ASN A 150 -10.55 -2.60 3.50
CA ASN A 150 -10.71 -1.58 2.48
C ASN A 150 -9.60 -1.66 1.43
N HIS A 151 -8.35 -1.88 1.85
CA HIS A 151 -7.22 -2.10 0.95
C HIS A 151 -7.47 -3.32 0.03
N LEU A 152 -7.88 -4.46 0.61
CA LEU A 152 -8.20 -5.66 -0.15
C LEU A 152 -9.37 -5.45 -1.13
N LYS A 153 -10.45 -4.81 -0.67
CA LYS A 153 -11.63 -4.48 -1.51
C LYS A 153 -11.24 -3.56 -2.65
N LYS A 154 -10.40 -2.56 -2.42
CA LYS A 154 -9.95 -1.60 -3.43
C LYS A 154 -9.09 -2.28 -4.49
N ASN A 155 -8.16 -3.15 -4.08
CA ASN A 155 -7.39 -3.98 -5.03
C ASN A 155 -8.31 -4.85 -5.89
N LYS A 156 -9.30 -5.51 -5.29
CA LYS A 156 -10.30 -6.29 -6.05
C LYS A 156 -11.08 -5.43 -7.04
N LYS A 157 -11.54 -4.24 -6.63
CA LYS A 157 -12.25 -3.30 -7.53
C LYS A 157 -11.39 -2.88 -8.71
N LEU A 158 -10.11 -2.57 -8.50
CA LEU A 158 -9.18 -2.23 -9.58
C LEU A 158 -9.01 -3.39 -10.56
N MET A 159 -8.81 -4.61 -10.06
CA MET A 159 -8.70 -5.80 -10.91
C MET A 159 -9.98 -6.09 -11.69
N LEU A 160 -11.16 -5.92 -11.08
CA LEU A 160 -12.44 -6.05 -11.77
C LEU A 160 -12.62 -4.97 -12.83
N LYS A 161 -12.23 -3.72 -12.56
CA LYS A 161 -12.27 -2.62 -13.53
C LYS A 161 -11.41 -2.93 -14.75
N ILE A 162 -10.19 -3.43 -14.55
CA ILE A 162 -9.31 -3.88 -15.63
C ILE A 162 -10.01 -4.96 -16.48
N LYS A 163 -10.54 -6.01 -15.84
CA LYS A 163 -11.26 -7.09 -16.54
C LYS A 163 -12.48 -6.59 -17.32
N GLN A 164 -13.21 -5.62 -16.76
CA GLN A 164 -14.36 -5.00 -17.43
C GLN A 164 -13.93 -4.19 -18.66
N LEU A 165 -12.79 -3.48 -18.59
CA LEU A 165 -12.24 -2.75 -19.72
C LEU A 165 -11.77 -3.71 -20.82
N GLU A 166 -11.11 -4.82 -20.47
CA GLU A 166 -10.74 -5.88 -21.42
C GLU A 166 -11.98 -6.51 -22.06
N PHE A 167 -13.00 -6.88 -21.27
CA PHE A 167 -14.25 -7.46 -21.78
C PHE A 167 -14.98 -6.53 -22.76
N LYS A 168 -14.93 -5.21 -22.51
CA LYS A 168 -15.49 -4.19 -23.39
C LYS A 168 -14.56 -3.82 -24.57
N ASN A 169 -13.45 -4.53 -24.76
CA ASN A 169 -12.43 -4.26 -25.77
C ASN A 169 -11.88 -2.82 -25.73
N LYS A 170 -11.90 -2.17 -24.55
CA LYS A 170 -11.35 -0.82 -24.36
C LYS A 170 -9.85 -0.81 -24.13
N ILE A 171 -9.32 -1.91 -23.59
CA ILE A 171 -7.89 -2.14 -23.37
C ILE A 171 -7.57 -3.58 -23.76
N LYS A 172 -6.28 -3.89 -23.94
CA LYS A 172 -5.80 -5.27 -24.09
C LYS A 172 -4.51 -5.45 -23.30
N ILE A 173 -4.49 -6.34 -22.31
CA ILE A 173 -3.29 -6.60 -21.51
C ILE A 173 -2.60 -7.84 -22.06
N SER A 174 -1.31 -7.71 -22.41
CA SER A 174 -0.54 -8.89 -22.84
C SER A 174 -0.26 -9.80 -21.64
N ARG A 175 -0.62 -11.08 -21.76
CA ARG A 175 -0.29 -12.14 -20.79
C ARG A 175 1.04 -12.83 -21.11
N GLN A 176 1.57 -12.62 -22.30
CA GLN A 176 2.82 -13.21 -22.81
C GLN A 176 3.67 -12.07 -23.35
N ILE A 177 4.37 -11.39 -22.45
CA ILE A 177 5.26 -10.27 -22.78
C ILE A 177 6.67 -10.61 -22.29
N SER A 178 7.67 -10.37 -23.13
CA SER A 178 9.07 -10.51 -22.72
C SER A 178 9.45 -9.39 -21.74
N LEU A 179 10.46 -9.63 -20.91
CA LEU A 179 10.96 -8.59 -20.01
C LEU A 179 11.52 -7.38 -20.79
N GLU A 180 12.12 -7.63 -21.96
CA GLU A 180 12.65 -6.61 -22.85
C GLU A 180 11.55 -5.70 -23.41
N ASP A 181 10.47 -6.29 -23.94
CA ASP A 181 9.32 -5.55 -24.45
C ASP A 181 8.64 -4.77 -23.32
N PHE A 182 8.48 -5.39 -22.15
CA PHE A 182 7.90 -4.72 -20.99
C PHE A 182 8.71 -3.47 -20.60
N ASN A 183 10.04 -3.61 -20.52
CA ASN A 183 10.93 -2.48 -20.21
C ASN A 183 10.92 -1.41 -21.31
N LYS A 184 10.79 -1.80 -22.57
CA LYS A 184 10.62 -0.88 -23.69
C LYS A 184 9.32 -0.08 -23.54
N TYR A 185 8.21 -0.75 -23.29
CA TYR A 185 6.90 -0.10 -23.10
C TYR A 185 6.92 0.87 -21.92
N LEU A 186 7.56 0.49 -20.80
CA LEU A 186 7.75 1.39 -19.66
C LEU A 186 8.54 2.65 -20.01
N LYS A 187 9.42 2.64 -21.02
CA LYS A 187 10.17 3.84 -21.43
C LYS A 187 9.38 4.70 -22.42
N GLU A 188 8.65 4.07 -23.33
CA GLU A 188 8.10 4.73 -24.51
C GLU A 188 6.63 5.14 -24.37
N TRP A 189 5.83 4.44 -23.55
CA TRP A 189 4.38 4.59 -23.56
C TRP A 189 3.89 5.62 -22.54
N GLU A 190 2.81 6.32 -22.88
CA GLU A 190 2.18 7.28 -21.98
C GLU A 190 1.55 6.58 -20.77
N ARG A 191 1.45 7.32 -19.65
CA ARG A 191 0.90 6.82 -18.40
C ARG A 191 -0.58 7.17 -18.28
N GLU A 192 -1.38 6.22 -17.82
CA GLU A 192 -2.78 6.43 -17.49
C GLU A 192 -3.09 5.84 -16.11
N GLU A 193 -3.58 6.67 -15.20
CA GLU A 193 -3.89 6.25 -13.83
C GLU A 193 -5.25 5.54 -13.75
N LEU A 194 -5.26 4.33 -13.19
CA LEU A 194 -6.49 3.62 -12.87
C LEU A 194 -6.94 3.92 -11.44
N THR A 195 -8.09 4.59 -11.34
CA THR A 195 -8.73 4.90 -10.06
C THR A 195 -10.02 4.10 -9.87
N THR A 196 -10.49 3.99 -8.63
CA THR A 196 -11.76 3.31 -8.28
C THR A 196 -12.96 4.23 -8.06
N LYS A 197 -12.82 5.52 -8.42
CA LYS A 197 -13.94 6.48 -8.40
C LYS A 197 -15.07 6.03 -9.32
#